data_AF-A0A0F4LSP3-F1
#
_entry.id   AF-A0A0F4LSP3-F1
#
_cell.length_a   1.000
_cell.length_b   1.000
_cell.length_c   1.000
_cell.angle_alpha   90.00
_cell.angle_beta   90.00
_cell.angle_gamma   90.00
#
_symmetry.space_group_name_H-M   'P 1'
#
loop_
_entity.id
_entity.type
_entity.pdbx_description
1 polymer ?
#
loop_
_entity_poly.entity_id
_entity_poly.type
_entity_poly.pdbx_seq_one_letter_code
_entity_poly.pdbx_strand_id
1 'polypeptide(L)'
;MADKKTQTKKLTPMDIHNEEFKKRGLSGYDRREVDSFLDRVVDDYGDALDETIDLKNEVARLKTQVNDLQAKVTKYEQNEEAAKHQLADAHVRAQEIINTATEQAHNETAQARVDVDYQKQQLDTIKDDYERVKKEVAGYRTYIQELLQKAIENLNDEDWQKALDKYFGTERFYPPDGAEPITLTDEEEIVDEDDDEEDTGIVDKDDDYEVNFDEEDDPQPMAGDNSNSETIDLNNEEGPEVQVSGTSIVFPEDYKKRN
;
A
#
# COMPACT_ATOMS: atom_id res chain seq x y z
N MET A 1 -33.70 7.89 85.98
CA MET A 1 -34.46 9.15 86.14
C MET A 1 -34.52 9.78 84.77
N ALA A 2 -35.72 9.91 84.20
CA ALA A 2 -35.91 10.36 82.83
C ALA A 2 -35.91 11.89 82.78
N ASP A 3 -34.99 12.48 82.02
CA ASP A 3 -35.01 13.88 81.65
C ASP A 3 -36.24 14.14 80.77
N LYS A 4 -37.33 14.60 81.41
CA LYS A 4 -38.44 15.23 80.69
C LYS A 4 -37.89 16.49 80.03
N LYS A 5 -37.44 16.38 78.78
CA LYS A 5 -37.39 17.51 77.86
C LYS A 5 -38.80 18.09 77.80
N THR A 6 -39.04 19.15 78.56
CA THR A 6 -40.13 20.08 78.29
C THR A 6 -39.92 20.58 76.86
N GLN A 7 -40.66 20.01 75.91
CA GLN A 7 -40.86 20.65 74.62
C GLN A 7 -41.60 21.96 74.93
N THR A 8 -40.84 23.02 75.12
CA THR A 8 -41.33 24.39 75.06
C THR A 8 -41.83 24.59 73.64
N LYS A 9 -43.15 24.43 73.47
CA LYS A 9 -43.84 24.79 72.24
C LYS A 9 -43.44 26.24 71.93
N LYS A 10 -42.75 26.46 70.81
CA LYS A 10 -42.46 27.82 70.35
C LYS A 10 -43.79 28.53 70.13
N LEU A 11 -43.97 29.65 70.79
CA LEU A 11 -45.15 30.49 70.64
C LEU A 11 -45.19 30.98 69.19
N THR A 12 -46.37 30.99 68.59
CA THR A 12 -46.58 31.67 67.31
C THR A 12 -46.91 33.14 67.57
N PRO A 13 -46.72 34.05 66.59
CA PRO A 13 -47.19 35.44 66.72
C PRO A 13 -48.66 35.50 67.15
N MET A 14 -49.48 34.57 66.65
CA MET A 14 -50.90 34.45 67.01
C MET A 14 -51.13 33.97 68.44
N ASP A 15 -50.26 33.12 68.99
CA ASP A 15 -50.32 32.73 70.39
C ASP A 15 -50.00 33.92 71.30
N ILE A 16 -49.02 34.76 70.92
CA ILE A 16 -48.62 35.97 71.67
C ILE A 16 -49.74 37.02 71.65
N HIS A 17 -50.41 37.21 70.51
CA HIS A 17 -51.52 38.15 70.37
C HIS A 17 -52.76 37.74 71.19
N ASN A 18 -53.03 36.43 71.29
CA ASN A 18 -54.18 35.91 72.04
C ASN A 18 -53.91 35.68 73.54
N GLU A 19 -52.73 36.05 74.03
CA GLU A 19 -52.32 35.78 75.41
C GLU A 19 -53.04 36.72 76.39
N GLU A 20 -53.90 36.18 77.26
CA GLU A 20 -54.59 36.95 78.30
C GLU A 20 -53.89 36.85 79.65
N PHE A 21 -53.41 37.99 80.17
CA PHE A 21 -52.83 38.05 81.52
C PHE A 21 -53.89 38.19 82.61
N LYS A 22 -53.75 37.39 83.68
CA LYS A 22 -54.56 37.54 84.90
C LYS A 22 -54.29 38.89 85.57
N LYS A 23 -55.35 39.63 85.94
CA LYS A 23 -55.24 40.89 86.68
C LYS A 23 -54.55 40.65 88.03
N ARG A 24 -53.37 41.24 88.22
CA ARG A 24 -52.72 41.35 89.55
C ARG A 24 -53.20 42.64 90.21
N GLY A 25 -53.28 42.67 91.55
CA GLY A 25 -53.77 43.80 92.35
C GLY A 25 -52.93 45.09 92.24
N LEU A 26 -52.87 45.91 93.30
CA LEU A 26 -52.33 47.30 93.31
C LEU A 26 -50.90 47.54 92.75
N SER A 27 -50.13 46.54 92.30
CA SER A 27 -48.80 46.68 91.70
C SER A 27 -48.59 45.81 90.44
N GLY A 28 -49.54 45.83 89.51
CA GLY A 28 -49.38 45.24 88.17
C GLY A 28 -48.79 46.21 87.15
N TYR A 29 -48.27 45.69 86.04
CA TYR A 29 -47.90 46.48 84.86
C TYR A 29 -49.13 47.14 84.23
N ASP A 30 -48.96 48.30 83.58
CA ASP A 30 -50.04 48.96 82.85
C ASP A 30 -50.44 48.10 81.66
N ARG A 31 -51.73 47.75 81.59
CA ARG A 31 -52.28 46.95 80.50
C ARG A 31 -52.01 47.58 79.13
N ARG A 32 -52.10 48.90 78.98
CA ARG A 32 -51.90 49.58 77.68
C ARG A 32 -50.45 49.54 77.22
N GLU A 33 -49.51 49.65 78.16
CA GLU A 33 -48.08 49.58 77.87
C GLU A 33 -47.66 48.14 77.49
N VAL A 34 -48.20 47.15 78.21
CA VAL A 34 -47.99 45.73 77.88
C VAL A 34 -48.57 45.37 76.51
N ASP A 35 -49.78 45.84 76.18
CA ASP A 35 -50.42 45.61 74.88
C ASP A 35 -49.57 46.18 73.72
N SER A 36 -49.16 47.44 73.83
CA SER A 36 -48.30 48.09 72.82
C SER A 36 -46.89 47.47 72.72
N PHE A 37 -46.40 46.86 73.79
CA PHE A 37 -45.18 46.07 73.73
C PHE A 37 -45.41 44.72 73.04
N LEU A 38 -46.51 44.02 73.36
CA LEU A 38 -46.86 42.75 72.71
C LEU A 38 -47.12 42.91 71.23
N ASP A 39 -47.78 43.97 70.77
CA ASP A 39 -47.96 44.24 69.34
C ASP A 39 -46.61 44.31 68.60
N ARG A 40 -45.63 45.05 69.16
CA ARG A 40 -44.27 45.11 68.61
C ARG A 40 -43.56 43.76 68.64
N VAL A 41 -43.75 42.98 69.70
CA VAL A 41 -43.18 41.63 69.81
C VAL A 41 -43.82 40.69 68.79
N VAL A 42 -45.12 40.81 68.53
CA VAL A 42 -45.83 40.02 67.52
C VAL A 42 -45.29 40.33 66.12
N ASP A 43 -45.12 41.61 65.80
CA ASP A 43 -44.55 42.06 64.52
C ASP A 43 -43.09 41.58 64.35
N ASP A 44 -42.21 41.90 65.31
CA ASP A 44 -40.79 41.50 65.25
C ASP A 44 -40.62 39.97 65.22
N TYR A 45 -41.48 39.22 65.91
CA TYR A 45 -41.44 37.75 65.91
C TYR A 45 -41.99 37.16 64.61
N GLY A 46 -42.95 37.83 63.98
CA GLY A 46 -43.43 37.51 62.63
C GLY A 46 -42.32 37.69 61.60
N ASP A 47 -41.71 38.87 61.58
CA ASP A 47 -40.60 39.20 60.68
C ASP A 47 -39.42 38.22 60.84
N ALA A 48 -39.05 37.89 62.08
CA ALA A 48 -37.99 36.92 62.35
C ALA A 48 -38.35 35.49 61.89
N LEU A 49 -39.65 35.12 61.93
CA LEU A 49 -40.11 33.81 61.46
C LEU A 49 -40.04 33.73 59.93
N ASP A 50 -40.48 34.79 59.25
CA ASP A 50 -40.42 34.90 57.78
C ASP A 50 -38.97 34.90 57.29
N GLU A 51 -38.08 35.69 57.91
CA GLU A 51 -36.65 35.66 57.61
C GLU A 51 -36.06 34.25 57.82
N THR A 52 -36.47 33.55 58.88
CA THR A 52 -36.01 32.17 59.13
C THR A 52 -36.49 31.21 58.04
N ILE A 53 -37.70 31.39 57.50
CA ILE A 53 -38.23 30.58 56.40
C ILE A 53 -37.44 30.88 55.12
N ASP A 54 -37.22 32.15 54.81
CA ASP A 54 -36.46 32.58 53.63
C ASP A 54 -35.03 32.05 53.66
N LEU A 55 -34.34 32.20 54.79
CA LEU A 55 -32.99 31.66 55.00
C LEU A 55 -32.97 30.13 54.83
N LYS A 56 -33.98 29.40 55.34
CA LYS A 56 -34.06 27.95 55.16
C LYS A 56 -34.26 27.56 53.70
N ASN A 57 -35.12 28.30 52.98
CA ASN A 57 -35.36 28.08 51.56
C ASN A 57 -34.08 28.35 50.75
N GLU A 58 -33.34 29.40 51.08
CA GLU A 58 -32.06 29.72 50.45
C GLU A 58 -31.00 28.65 50.74
N VAL A 59 -30.88 28.19 51.99
CA VAL A 59 -29.98 27.08 52.34
C VAL A 59 -30.34 25.81 51.58
N ALA A 60 -31.64 25.49 51.43
CA ALA A 60 -32.07 24.35 50.65
C ALA A 60 -31.68 24.49 49.16
N ARG A 61 -31.91 25.67 48.57
CA ARG A 61 -31.52 25.97 47.18
C ARG A 61 -30.02 25.84 46.98
N LEU A 62 -29.21 26.44 47.85
CA LEU A 62 -27.76 26.39 47.78
C LEU A 62 -27.23 24.98 47.93
N LYS A 63 -27.80 24.16 48.82
CA LYS A 63 -27.43 22.75 48.96
C LYS A 63 -27.69 21.96 47.68
N THR A 64 -28.82 22.17 47.03
CA THR A 64 -29.12 21.52 45.74
C THR A 64 -28.10 21.95 44.68
N GLN A 65 -27.78 23.24 44.60
CA GLN A 65 -26.79 23.74 43.65
C GLN A 65 -25.39 23.16 43.91
N VAL A 66 -24.97 23.04 45.17
CA VAL A 66 -23.69 22.42 45.54
C VAL A 66 -23.67 20.95 45.11
N ASN A 67 -24.74 20.20 45.37
CA ASN A 67 -24.83 18.79 44.95
C ASN A 67 -24.75 18.64 43.43
N ASP A 68 -25.44 19.48 42.67
CA ASP A 68 -25.41 19.48 41.21
C ASP A 68 -24.01 19.83 40.68
N LEU A 69 -23.36 20.82 41.26
CA LEU A 69 -21.99 21.18 40.91
C LEU A 69 -21.01 20.05 41.22
N GLN A 70 -21.16 19.40 42.37
CA GLN A 70 -20.32 18.28 42.76
C GLN A 70 -20.50 17.08 41.83
N ALA A 71 -21.74 16.79 41.39
CA ALA A 71 -22.00 15.77 40.38
C ALA A 71 -21.41 16.11 39.00
N LYS A 72 -21.36 17.40 38.63
CA LYS A 72 -20.68 17.85 37.41
C LYS A 72 -19.17 17.69 37.51
N VAL A 73 -18.58 18.06 38.65
CA VAL A 73 -17.14 17.93 38.88
C VAL A 73 -16.71 16.47 38.78
N THR A 74 -17.40 15.55 39.46
CA THR A 74 -17.07 14.11 39.37
C THR A 74 -17.18 13.58 37.95
N LYS A 75 -18.18 14.03 37.17
CA LYS A 75 -18.30 13.67 35.75
C LYS A 75 -17.12 14.22 34.92
N TYR A 76 -16.69 15.45 35.18
CA TYR A 76 -15.54 16.04 34.49
C TYR A 76 -14.24 15.32 34.84
N GLU A 77 -14.03 14.97 36.12
CA GLU A 77 -12.87 14.20 36.57
C GLU A 77 -12.81 12.83 35.89
N GLN A 78 -13.93 12.10 35.82
CA GLN A 78 -14.02 10.81 35.11
C GLN A 78 -13.71 10.96 33.62
N ASN A 79 -14.23 12.01 32.98
CA ASN A 79 -13.96 12.27 31.57
C ASN A 79 -12.50 12.67 31.33
N GLU A 80 -11.91 13.45 32.22
CA GLU A 80 -10.50 13.82 32.16
C GLU A 80 -9.59 12.59 32.30
N GLU A 81 -9.91 11.68 33.23
CA GLU A 81 -9.18 10.43 33.41
C GLU A 81 -9.30 9.52 32.18
N ALA A 82 -10.50 9.37 31.63
CA ALA A 82 -10.72 8.62 30.39
C ALA A 82 -9.95 9.23 29.21
N ALA A 83 -9.94 10.56 29.08
CA ALA A 83 -9.18 11.25 28.03
C ALA A 83 -7.68 11.08 28.20
N LYS A 84 -7.15 11.14 29.43
CA LYS A 84 -5.73 10.89 29.73
C LYS A 84 -5.34 9.45 29.38
N HIS A 85 -6.18 8.47 29.70
CA HIS A 85 -5.94 7.08 29.32
C HIS A 85 -5.92 6.90 27.80
N GLN A 86 -6.91 7.46 27.09
CA GLN A 86 -6.95 7.41 25.62
C GLN A 86 -5.73 8.07 24.97
N LEU A 87 -5.27 9.19 25.53
CA LEU A 87 -4.06 9.88 25.05
C LEU A 87 -2.82 9.01 25.27
N ALA A 88 -2.67 8.39 26.44
CA ALA A 88 -1.56 7.48 26.73
C ALA A 88 -1.56 6.27 25.78
N ASP A 89 -2.72 5.65 25.56
CA ASP A 89 -2.87 4.53 24.62
C ASP A 89 -2.53 4.95 23.19
N ALA A 90 -2.99 6.12 22.76
CA ALA A 90 -2.68 6.67 21.44
C ALA A 90 -1.16 6.89 21.27
N HIS A 91 -0.47 7.38 22.30
CA HIS A 91 0.98 7.51 22.27
C HIS A 91 1.70 6.16 22.16
N VAL A 92 1.28 5.15 22.93
CA VAL A 92 1.84 3.81 22.85
C VAL A 92 1.66 3.22 21.45
N ARG A 93 0.45 3.29 20.89
CA ARG A 93 0.16 2.81 19.53
C ARG A 93 0.94 3.58 18.46
N ALA A 94 1.04 4.90 18.58
CA ALA A 94 1.83 5.70 17.66
C ALA A 94 3.31 5.27 17.68
N GLN A 95 3.86 5.00 18.87
CA GLN A 95 5.23 4.52 18.99
C GLN A 95 5.42 3.13 18.39
N GLU A 96 4.45 2.23 18.58
CA GLU A 96 4.45 0.89 17.96
C GLU A 96 4.40 0.97 16.43
N ILE A 97 3.55 1.83 15.87
CA ILE A 97 3.48 2.07 14.42
C ILE A 97 4.82 2.61 13.91
N ILE A 98 5.43 3.57 14.60
CA ILE A 98 6.74 4.12 14.22
C ILE A 98 7.79 3.01 14.24
N ASN A 99 7.87 2.23 15.31
CA ASN A 99 8.87 1.16 15.45
C ASN A 99 8.70 0.11 14.35
N THR A 100 7.48 -0.39 14.13
CA THR A 100 7.19 -1.39 13.09
C THR A 100 7.47 -0.85 11.69
N ALA A 101 7.06 0.38 11.39
CA ALA A 101 7.37 1.02 10.10
C ALA A 101 8.88 1.20 9.91
N THR A 102 9.64 1.56 10.95
CA THR A 102 11.10 1.69 10.85
C THR A 102 11.79 0.34 10.65
N GLU A 103 11.31 -0.72 11.29
CA GLU A 103 11.85 -2.06 11.13
C GLU A 103 11.57 -2.59 9.72
N GLN A 104 10.34 -2.43 9.22
CA GLN A 104 9.97 -2.78 7.85
C GLN A 104 10.79 -2.01 6.82
N ALA A 105 10.89 -0.68 6.95
CA ALA A 105 11.69 0.14 6.05
C ALA A 105 13.17 -0.25 6.06
N HIS A 106 13.73 -0.57 7.23
CA HIS A 106 15.11 -1.03 7.34
C HIS A 106 15.30 -2.40 6.67
N ASN A 107 14.36 -3.32 6.86
CA ASN A 107 14.40 -4.65 6.24
C ASN A 107 14.28 -4.55 4.71
N GLU A 108 13.31 -3.79 4.21
CA GLU A 108 13.16 -3.54 2.77
C GLU A 108 14.41 -2.89 2.17
N THR A 109 15.00 -1.90 2.84
CA THR A 109 16.24 -1.28 2.38
C THR A 109 17.41 -2.26 2.39
N ALA A 110 17.50 -3.12 3.40
CA ALA A 110 18.53 -4.15 3.48
C ALA A 110 18.36 -5.18 2.36
N GLN A 111 17.14 -5.63 2.10
CA GLN A 111 16.83 -6.56 1.02
C GLN A 111 17.12 -5.93 -0.34
N ALA A 112 16.66 -4.71 -0.58
CA ALA A 112 16.92 -3.98 -1.83
C ALA A 112 18.41 -3.78 -2.07
N ARG A 113 19.22 -3.56 -1.02
CA ARG A 113 20.69 -3.51 -1.15
C ARG A 113 21.26 -4.85 -1.58
N VAL A 114 20.85 -5.95 -0.95
CA VAL A 114 21.29 -7.30 -1.32
C VAL A 114 20.93 -7.62 -2.77
N ASP A 115 19.70 -7.30 -3.18
CA ASP A 115 19.20 -7.57 -4.53
C ASP A 115 19.97 -6.74 -5.58
N VAL A 116 20.21 -5.45 -5.30
CA VAL A 116 21.02 -4.57 -6.17
C VAL A 116 22.45 -5.08 -6.29
N ASP A 117 23.07 -5.50 -5.19
CA ASP A 117 24.44 -6.02 -5.21
C ASP A 117 24.51 -7.35 -5.96
N TYR A 118 23.49 -8.21 -5.82
CA TYR A 118 23.36 -9.46 -6.59
C TYR A 118 23.22 -9.19 -8.09
N GLN A 119 22.35 -8.25 -8.49
CA GLN A 119 22.17 -7.87 -9.89
C GLN A 119 23.46 -7.27 -10.49
N LYS A 120 24.20 -6.46 -9.73
CA LYS A 120 25.51 -5.94 -10.18
C LYS A 120 26.49 -7.06 -10.44
N GLN A 121 26.58 -8.05 -9.54
CA GLN A 121 27.46 -9.20 -9.74
C GLN A 121 27.09 -9.98 -11.00
N GLN A 122 25.79 -10.21 -11.25
CA GLN A 122 25.34 -10.85 -12.49
C GLN A 122 25.75 -10.03 -13.73
N LEU A 123 25.56 -8.71 -13.70
CA LEU A 123 25.94 -7.84 -14.81
C LEU A 123 27.44 -7.87 -15.09
N ASP A 124 28.26 -7.87 -14.04
CA ASP A 124 29.71 -8.02 -14.17
C ASP A 124 30.08 -9.38 -14.79
N THR A 125 29.45 -10.48 -14.35
CA THR A 125 29.69 -11.81 -14.96
C THR A 125 29.28 -11.87 -16.42
N ILE A 126 28.12 -11.32 -16.79
CA ILE A 126 27.64 -11.27 -18.18
C ILE A 126 28.60 -10.44 -19.04
N LYS A 127 29.11 -9.34 -18.51
CA LYS A 127 30.08 -8.49 -19.20
C LYS A 127 31.40 -9.21 -19.44
N ASP A 128 31.90 -9.94 -18.44
CA ASP A 128 33.12 -10.74 -18.56
C ASP A 128 32.92 -11.89 -19.57
N ASP A 129 31.76 -12.54 -19.54
CA ASP A 129 31.38 -13.57 -20.51
C ASP A 129 31.28 -13.01 -21.93
N TYR A 130 30.70 -11.82 -22.08
CA TYR A 130 30.63 -11.11 -23.36
C TYR A 130 32.02 -10.82 -23.93
N GLU A 131 32.94 -10.29 -23.12
CA GLU A 131 34.32 -10.03 -23.58
C GLU A 131 35.08 -11.33 -23.89
N ARG A 132 34.82 -12.42 -23.17
CA ARG A 132 35.37 -13.75 -23.49
C ARG A 132 34.89 -14.23 -24.86
N VAL A 133 33.59 -14.26 -25.09
CA VAL A 133 32.99 -14.71 -26.36
C VAL A 133 33.48 -13.86 -27.53
N LYS A 134 33.53 -12.54 -27.35
CA LYS A 134 34.05 -11.60 -28.35
C LYS A 134 35.50 -11.91 -28.73
N LYS A 135 36.35 -12.28 -27.76
CA LYS A 135 37.73 -12.70 -28.02
C LYS A 135 37.79 -14.04 -28.77
N GLU A 136 36.95 -15.00 -28.41
CA GLU A 136 36.84 -16.28 -29.11
C GLU A 136 36.41 -16.09 -30.57
N VAL A 137 35.40 -15.27 -30.82
CA VAL A 137 34.94 -14.93 -32.18
C VAL A 137 36.02 -14.22 -32.98
N ALA A 138 36.74 -13.27 -32.37
CA ALA A 138 37.86 -12.61 -33.03
C ALA A 138 38.97 -13.60 -33.39
N GLY A 139 39.31 -14.54 -32.49
CA GLY A 139 40.28 -15.60 -32.76
C GLY A 139 39.83 -16.55 -33.87
N TYR A 140 38.56 -16.97 -33.86
CA TYR A 140 37.97 -17.83 -34.89
C TYR A 140 37.97 -17.14 -36.26
N ARG A 141 37.66 -15.85 -36.31
CA ARG A 141 37.73 -15.05 -37.53
C ARG A 141 39.14 -15.04 -38.11
N THR A 142 40.15 -14.75 -37.27
CA THR A 142 41.56 -14.79 -37.71
C THR A 142 41.95 -16.18 -38.20
N TYR A 143 41.54 -17.23 -37.48
CA TYR A 143 41.80 -18.61 -37.87
C TYR A 143 41.21 -18.97 -39.24
N ILE A 144 39.96 -18.59 -39.51
CA ILE A 144 39.35 -18.79 -40.84
C ILE A 144 40.10 -18.00 -41.91
N GLN A 145 40.44 -16.74 -41.65
CA GLN A 145 41.19 -15.92 -42.60
C GLN A 145 42.53 -16.55 -42.95
N GLU A 146 43.27 -17.06 -41.96
CA GLU A 146 44.52 -17.78 -42.17
C GLU A 146 44.33 -19.11 -42.93
N LEU A 147 43.27 -19.86 -42.61
CA LEU A 147 42.95 -21.11 -43.31
C LEU A 147 42.64 -20.87 -44.78
N LEU A 148 41.82 -19.86 -45.08
CA LEU A 148 41.48 -19.46 -46.45
C LEU A 148 42.70 -18.93 -47.19
N GLN A 149 43.53 -18.11 -46.54
CA GLN A 149 44.78 -17.61 -47.12
C GLN A 149 45.73 -18.76 -47.47
N LYS A 150 45.89 -19.74 -46.57
CA LYS A 150 46.67 -20.96 -46.85
C LYS A 150 46.08 -21.79 -47.98
N ALA A 151 44.75 -21.90 -48.06
CA ALA A 151 44.09 -22.60 -49.16
C ALA A 151 44.36 -21.89 -50.50
N ILE A 152 44.29 -20.55 -50.54
CA ILE A 152 44.63 -19.74 -51.71
C ILE A 152 46.11 -19.90 -52.07
N GLU A 153 47.02 -19.82 -51.10
CA GLU A 153 48.46 -20.04 -51.33
C GLU A 153 48.75 -21.42 -51.90
N ASN A 154 48.05 -22.45 -51.42
CA ASN A 154 48.15 -23.80 -51.96
C ASN A 154 47.55 -23.94 -53.38
N LEU A 155 46.50 -23.20 -53.72
CA LEU A 155 45.92 -23.20 -55.08
C LEU A 155 46.77 -22.39 -56.09
N ASN A 156 47.44 -21.33 -55.63
CA ASN A 156 48.34 -20.51 -56.43
C ASN A 156 49.68 -21.20 -56.74
N ASP A 157 49.92 -22.39 -56.18
CA ASP A 157 51.09 -23.19 -56.49
C ASP A 157 50.98 -23.76 -57.92
N GLU A 158 51.58 -23.09 -58.91
CA GLU A 158 51.64 -23.54 -60.33
C GLU A 158 52.19 -24.97 -60.50
N ASP A 159 52.75 -25.56 -59.45
CA ASP A 159 53.25 -26.92 -59.46
C ASP A 159 52.14 -27.98 -59.56
N TRP A 160 50.88 -27.67 -59.22
CA TRP A 160 49.78 -28.63 -59.45
C TRP A 160 49.53 -28.89 -60.94
N GLN A 161 49.69 -27.87 -61.80
CA GLN A 161 49.57 -28.03 -63.25
C GLN A 161 50.69 -28.91 -63.80
N LYS A 162 51.94 -28.67 -63.37
CA LYS A 162 53.10 -29.49 -63.75
C LYS A 162 52.99 -30.93 -63.24
N ALA A 163 52.47 -31.12 -62.03
CA ALA A 163 52.26 -32.44 -61.45
C ALA A 163 51.17 -33.24 -62.21
N LEU A 164 50.11 -32.56 -62.65
CA LEU A 164 49.05 -33.14 -63.47
C LEU A 164 49.59 -33.55 -64.85
N ASP A 165 50.31 -32.65 -65.51
CA ASP A 165 50.93 -32.91 -66.82
C ASP A 165 51.91 -34.08 -66.79
N LYS A 166 52.72 -34.19 -65.72
CA LYS A 166 53.62 -35.34 -65.52
C LYS A 166 52.86 -36.66 -65.36
N TYR A 167 51.71 -36.65 -64.69
CA TYR A 167 50.92 -37.86 -64.47
C TYR A 167 50.22 -38.32 -65.75
N PHE A 168 49.65 -37.39 -66.52
CA PHE A 168 48.94 -37.69 -67.78
C PHE A 168 49.85 -37.74 -69.01
N GLY A 169 51.14 -37.39 -68.86
CA GLY A 169 52.10 -37.39 -69.98
C GLY A 169 51.83 -36.30 -71.02
N THR A 170 51.16 -35.21 -70.63
CA THR A 170 50.82 -34.09 -71.51
C THR A 170 51.94 -33.06 -71.48
N GLU A 171 52.58 -32.82 -72.63
CA GLU A 171 53.58 -31.75 -72.76
C GLU A 171 52.87 -30.42 -73.08
N ARG A 172 52.88 -29.50 -72.10
CA ARG A 172 52.39 -28.12 -72.26
C ARG A 172 53.53 -27.12 -72.09
N PHE A 173 53.47 -26.02 -72.82
CA PHE A 173 54.39 -24.89 -72.65
C PHE A 173 53.80 -23.91 -71.65
N TYR A 174 54.58 -23.59 -70.62
CA TYR A 174 54.22 -22.65 -69.54
C TYR A 174 54.90 -21.29 -69.80
N PRO A 175 54.14 -20.25 -70.20
CA PRO A 175 54.70 -18.93 -70.42
C PRO A 175 55.27 -18.31 -69.12
N PRO A 176 56.40 -17.58 -69.17
CA PRO A 176 57.01 -16.94 -67.99
C PRO A 176 56.15 -15.84 -67.32
N ASP A 177 55.09 -15.41 -67.98
CA ASP A 177 54.18 -14.34 -67.53
C ASP A 177 52.96 -14.89 -66.75
N GLY A 178 52.89 -16.20 -66.50
CA GLY A 178 51.80 -16.85 -65.76
C GLY A 178 50.49 -16.99 -66.54
N ALA A 179 50.53 -16.79 -67.87
CA ALA A 179 49.38 -17.03 -68.76
C ALA A 179 49.05 -18.54 -68.88
N GLU A 180 47.83 -18.87 -69.32
CA GLU A 180 47.38 -20.25 -69.45
C GLU A 180 48.33 -21.12 -70.32
N PRO A 181 48.64 -22.35 -69.88
CA PRO A 181 49.59 -23.21 -70.59
C PRO A 181 49.02 -23.73 -71.91
N ILE A 182 49.78 -23.54 -72.99
CA ILE A 182 49.41 -23.97 -74.35
C ILE A 182 49.85 -25.42 -74.62
N THR A 183 48.98 -26.22 -75.23
CA THR A 183 49.30 -27.61 -75.63
C THR A 183 50.22 -27.62 -76.85
N LEU A 184 51.22 -28.51 -76.88
CA LEU A 184 52.16 -28.61 -78.01
C LEU A 184 51.65 -29.45 -79.19
N THR A 185 50.49 -30.10 -79.06
CA THR A 185 49.87 -30.84 -80.16
C THR A 185 49.06 -29.90 -81.04
N ASP A 186 49.59 -29.62 -82.23
CA ASP A 186 48.88 -29.01 -83.35
C ASP A 186 47.70 -29.91 -83.76
N GLU A 187 46.48 -29.49 -83.47
CA GLU A 187 45.32 -29.71 -84.33
C GLU A 187 44.25 -28.68 -83.95
N GLU A 188 43.95 -27.79 -84.89
CA GLU A 188 42.76 -26.95 -84.87
C GLU A 188 41.54 -27.88 -84.78
N GLU A 189 40.83 -27.89 -83.65
CA GLU A 189 39.50 -28.49 -83.60
C GLU A 189 38.52 -27.49 -84.21
N ILE A 190 38.27 -27.72 -85.48
CA ILE A 190 37.27 -27.05 -86.32
C ILE A 190 35.90 -27.28 -85.69
N VAL A 191 35.14 -26.19 -85.62
CA VAL A 191 33.72 -26.14 -85.26
C VAL A 191 32.92 -26.96 -86.30
N ASP A 192 32.29 -28.05 -85.88
CA ASP A 192 31.22 -28.69 -86.66
C ASP A 192 29.86 -28.35 -86.03
N GLU A 193 29.14 -27.46 -86.73
CA GLU A 193 27.70 -27.21 -86.61
C GLU A 193 26.91 -28.37 -87.24
N ASP A 194 25.67 -28.53 -86.75
CA ASP A 194 24.52 -29.29 -87.29
C ASP A 194 24.44 -30.80 -86.95
N ASP A 195 23.33 -31.39 -86.50
CA ASP A 195 22.01 -30.94 -86.05
C ASP A 195 21.27 -32.19 -85.50
N ASP A 196 20.15 -31.96 -84.82
CA ASP A 196 18.96 -32.83 -84.66
C ASP A 196 18.50 -33.15 -83.23
N GLU A 197 17.25 -32.71 -83.04
CA GLU A 197 16.36 -32.62 -81.90
C GLU A 197 15.82 -33.97 -81.38
N GLU A 198 15.50 -34.06 -80.09
CA GLU A 198 14.16 -34.40 -79.54
C GLU A 198 14.24 -34.40 -78.00
N ASP A 199 13.52 -33.48 -77.36
CA ASP A 199 12.24 -33.73 -76.66
C ASP A 199 12.33 -34.71 -75.47
N THR A 200 12.35 -34.16 -74.25
CA THR A 200 11.38 -34.57 -73.22
C THR A 200 11.03 -33.37 -72.35
N GLY A 201 9.75 -33.04 -72.30
CA GLY A 201 9.23 -31.90 -71.57
C GLY A 201 9.10 -32.07 -70.05
N ILE A 202 8.67 -30.94 -69.47
CA ILE A 202 7.77 -30.79 -68.32
C ILE A 202 8.25 -31.38 -66.98
N VAL A 203 8.64 -30.50 -66.07
CA VAL A 203 8.07 -30.49 -64.72
C VAL A 203 7.70 -29.06 -64.36
N ASP A 204 6.43 -28.74 -64.56
CA ASP A 204 5.74 -27.73 -63.78
C ASP A 204 5.82 -28.10 -62.30
N LYS A 205 6.25 -27.16 -61.48
CA LYS A 205 5.76 -27.06 -60.10
C LYS A 205 5.49 -25.58 -59.84
N ASP A 206 4.28 -25.19 -60.19
CA ASP A 206 3.57 -24.14 -59.49
C ASP A 206 3.60 -24.49 -57.99
N ASP A 207 4.06 -23.55 -57.18
CA ASP A 207 3.53 -23.36 -55.84
C ASP A 207 3.52 -21.86 -55.59
N ASP A 208 2.37 -21.29 -55.95
CA ASP A 208 1.94 -19.95 -55.67
C ASP A 208 1.90 -19.73 -54.15
N TYR A 209 2.74 -18.83 -53.64
CA TYR A 209 2.41 -18.08 -52.43
C TYR A 209 2.88 -16.63 -52.59
N GLU A 210 2.04 -15.83 -53.27
CA GLU A 210 1.98 -14.41 -52.97
C GLU A 210 1.58 -14.25 -51.50
N VAL A 211 2.54 -13.91 -50.64
CA VAL A 211 2.24 -13.33 -49.33
C VAL A 211 2.24 -11.82 -49.48
N ASN A 212 1.03 -11.27 -49.60
CA ASN A 212 0.78 -9.86 -49.46
C ASN A 212 -0.22 -9.69 -48.31
N PHE A 213 0.26 -9.38 -47.12
CA PHE A 213 -0.41 -8.43 -46.22
C PHE A 213 0.49 -8.05 -45.05
N ASP A 214 0.53 -6.75 -44.80
CA ASP A 214 1.02 -6.10 -43.60
C ASP A 214 0.64 -6.85 -42.32
N GLU A 215 1.62 -7.10 -41.45
CA GLU A 215 1.36 -7.15 -40.02
C GLU A 215 2.60 -6.62 -39.28
N GLU A 216 2.41 -5.44 -38.67
CA GLU A 216 3.32 -4.85 -37.70
C GLU A 216 3.47 -5.81 -36.51
N ASP A 217 4.59 -6.53 -36.46
CA ASP A 217 4.94 -7.38 -35.32
C ASP A 217 5.54 -6.49 -34.23
N ASP A 218 4.66 -5.78 -33.51
CA ASP A 218 5.00 -5.07 -32.28
C ASP A 218 5.29 -6.13 -31.19
N PRO A 219 6.46 -6.12 -30.52
CA PRO A 219 6.80 -7.15 -29.55
C PRO A 219 5.89 -7.06 -28.32
N GLN A 220 5.01 -8.06 -28.14
CA GLN A 220 4.24 -8.21 -26.90
C GLN A 220 5.15 -8.70 -25.75
N PRO A 221 5.00 -8.17 -24.52
CA PRO A 221 5.76 -8.65 -23.37
C PRO A 221 5.29 -10.07 -22.99
N MET A 222 6.26 -10.98 -22.80
CA MET A 222 6.00 -12.31 -22.23
C MET A 222 5.34 -12.19 -20.86
N ALA A 223 4.05 -12.55 -20.77
CA ALA A 223 3.37 -12.77 -19.51
C ALA A 223 3.79 -14.13 -18.96
N GLY A 224 4.45 -14.12 -17.80
CA GLY A 224 4.84 -15.32 -17.07
C GLY A 224 3.62 -16.15 -16.67
N ASP A 225 3.73 -17.45 -16.89
CA ASP A 225 2.79 -18.47 -16.43
C ASP A 225 2.74 -18.47 -14.88
N ASN A 226 1.61 -18.05 -14.33
CA ASN A 226 1.23 -18.31 -12.95
C ASN A 226 -0.13 -19.02 -12.90
N SER A 227 -0.13 -20.31 -13.20
CA SER A 227 -1.24 -21.21 -12.83
C SER A 227 -1.49 -21.18 -11.32
N ASN A 228 -2.53 -20.46 -10.89
CA ASN A 228 -3.42 -20.78 -9.77
C ASN A 228 -4.66 -19.87 -9.83
N SER A 229 -5.59 -20.17 -10.74
CA SER A 229 -6.96 -19.69 -10.65
C SER A 229 -7.80 -20.70 -9.88
N GLU A 230 -8.07 -20.41 -8.61
CA GLU A 230 -9.08 -21.12 -7.82
C GLU A 230 -10.46 -20.61 -8.26
N THR A 231 -11.14 -21.36 -9.14
CA THR A 231 -12.52 -21.07 -9.54
C THR A 231 -13.47 -21.62 -8.48
N ILE A 232 -14.14 -20.73 -7.73
CA ILE A 232 -15.27 -21.10 -6.87
C ILE A 232 -16.53 -21.10 -7.74
N ASP A 233 -17.11 -22.28 -7.88
CA ASP A 233 -18.38 -22.53 -8.57
C ASP A 233 -19.54 -22.01 -7.71
N LEU A 234 -20.29 -21.01 -8.20
CA LEU A 234 -21.39 -20.35 -7.47
C LEU A 234 -22.77 -20.91 -7.85
N ASN A 235 -22.91 -22.23 -7.91
CA ASN A 235 -24.22 -22.89 -8.00
C ASN A 235 -24.28 -24.12 -7.11
N ASN A 236 -24.38 -23.92 -5.79
CA ASN A 236 -25.05 -24.90 -4.94
C ASN A 236 -25.63 -24.22 -3.69
N GLU A 237 -26.94 -24.31 -3.55
CA GLU A 237 -27.69 -23.89 -2.37
C GLU A 237 -27.39 -24.83 -1.17
N GLU A 238 -27.65 -24.30 0.04
CA GLU A 238 -27.80 -25.00 1.35
C GLU A 238 -26.67 -24.88 2.42
N GLY A 239 -26.55 -23.67 3.02
CA GLY A 239 -26.29 -23.38 4.46
C GLY A 239 -24.87 -23.59 5.06
N PRO A 240 -24.61 -23.18 6.34
CA PRO A 240 -25.12 -22.06 7.15
C PRO A 240 -24.07 -20.92 7.35
N GLU A 241 -24.55 -19.71 7.66
CA GLU A 241 -23.76 -18.46 7.78
C GLU A 241 -22.64 -18.49 8.83
N VAL A 242 -21.42 -18.20 8.41
CA VAL A 242 -20.31 -17.71 9.26
C VAL A 242 -20.02 -16.28 8.82
N GLN A 243 -20.33 -15.30 9.67
CA GLN A 243 -20.06 -13.89 9.41
C GLN A 243 -18.56 -13.61 9.56
N VAL A 244 -17.86 -13.51 8.44
CA VAL A 244 -16.49 -12.99 8.38
C VAL A 244 -16.56 -11.50 8.04
N SER A 245 -16.05 -10.68 8.95
CA SER A 245 -15.96 -9.23 8.81
C SER A 245 -15.01 -8.85 7.66
N GLY A 246 -15.57 -8.64 6.47
CA GLY A 246 -14.86 -8.11 5.30
C GLY A 246 -15.04 -6.60 5.17
N THR A 247 -13.93 -5.88 5.06
CA THR A 247 -13.81 -4.44 4.79
C THR A 247 -14.60 -4.06 3.53
N SER A 248 -15.55 -3.13 3.65
CA SER A 248 -16.30 -2.59 2.51
C SER A 248 -15.53 -1.42 1.88
N ILE A 249 -15.09 -1.59 0.63
CA ILE A 249 -14.47 -0.53 -0.16
C ILE A 249 -15.59 0.30 -0.78
N VAL A 250 -15.77 1.53 -0.29
CA VAL A 250 -16.74 2.50 -0.82
C VAL A 250 -16.04 3.40 -1.83
N PHE A 251 -16.59 3.49 -3.06
CA PHE A 251 -16.07 4.36 -4.10
C PHE A 251 -16.68 5.78 -4.01
N PRO A 252 -15.96 6.84 -4.44
CA PRO A 252 -16.43 8.23 -4.32
C PRO A 252 -17.77 8.56 -5.00
N GLU A 253 -18.27 7.72 -5.92
CA GLU A 253 -19.52 7.96 -6.65
C GLU A 253 -20.79 7.49 -5.90
N ASP A 254 -20.67 6.73 -4.82
CA ASP A 254 -21.83 6.15 -4.11
C ASP A 254 -22.60 7.16 -3.23
N TYR A 255 -22.10 8.39 -3.08
CA TYR A 255 -22.73 9.42 -2.24
C TYR A 255 -23.93 10.14 -2.89
N LYS A 256 -24.23 9.91 -4.18
CA LYS A 256 -25.24 10.71 -4.91
C LYS A 256 -26.68 10.19 -4.89
N LYS A 257 -26.99 9.12 -4.15
CA LYS A 257 -28.36 8.56 -4.08
C LYS A 257 -28.97 8.52 -2.68
N ARG A 258 -28.73 9.54 -1.85
CA ARG A 258 -29.57 9.82 -0.68
C ARG A 258 -29.66 11.33 -0.43
N ASN A 259 -30.66 11.96 -1.03
CA ASN A 259 -31.33 13.13 -0.49
C ASN A 259 -32.80 13.06 -0.91
#